data_AF-A0A7W0UF32-F1
#
_entry.id   AF-A0A7W0UF32-F1
#
_cell.length_a   1.000
_cell.length_b   1.000
_cell.length_c   1.000
_cell.angle_alpha   90.00
_cell.angle_beta   90.00
_cell.angle_gamma   90.00
#
_symmetry.space_group_name_H-M   'P 1'
#
loop_
_entity.id
_entity.type
_entity.pdbx_description
1 polymer ?
#
loop_
_entity_poly.entity_id
_entity_poly.type
_entity_poly.pdbx_seq_one_letter_code
_entity_poly.pdbx_strand_id
1 'polypeptide(L)'
;MWRLQQELVDSGDTEALLAAVSGQFNEPKAILAKVQEWYDEPEQETFEVFQLADGRVFEFLSTPQRLDDRIVGRVLSFHDVTERRRAEAAERASEQRFCETLESVSLIAIGIDAQGVLTSRTTSSSSSPAGSGMRSSAATGSSASTTILR
;
A
#
# COMPACT_ATOMS: atom_id res chain seq x y z
N MET A 1 21.41 -8.72 6.41
CA MET A 1 19.93 -8.80 6.31
C MET A 1 19.34 -9.51 7.53
N TRP A 2 19.67 -10.79 7.76
CA TRP A 2 19.37 -11.47 9.02
C TRP A 2 20.42 -11.10 10.06
N ARG A 3 20.02 -10.61 11.24
CA ARG A 3 20.94 -10.15 12.29
C ARG A 3 21.55 -11.33 13.05
N LEU A 4 22.23 -12.21 12.33
CA LEU A 4 22.83 -13.42 12.87
C LEU A 4 24.22 -13.13 13.44
N GLN A 5 24.55 -13.79 14.55
CA GLN A 5 25.90 -13.78 15.12
C GLN A 5 26.85 -14.54 14.20
N GLN A 6 28.04 -14.01 13.97
CA GLN A 6 29.00 -14.60 13.02
C GLN A 6 29.46 -15.98 13.50
N GLU A 7 29.65 -16.14 14.80
CA GLU A 7 30.04 -17.41 15.42
C GLU A 7 29.02 -18.53 15.15
N LEU A 8 27.74 -18.17 15.07
CA LEU A 8 26.66 -19.09 14.75
C LEU A 8 26.63 -19.46 13.27
N VAL A 9 27.00 -18.54 12.38
CA VAL A 9 27.13 -18.82 10.95
C VAL A 9 28.32 -19.74 10.71
N ASP A 10 29.44 -19.46 11.38
CA ASP A 10 30.69 -20.20 11.25
C ASP A 10 30.60 -21.62 11.84
N SER A 11 29.73 -21.83 12.83
CA SER A 11 29.50 -23.17 13.41
C SER A 11 28.80 -24.13 12.44
N GLY A 12 28.06 -23.60 11.45
CA GLY A 12 27.26 -24.40 10.51
C GLY A 12 26.09 -25.15 11.16
N ASP A 13 25.72 -24.78 12.39
CA ASP A 13 24.58 -25.39 13.08
C ASP A 13 23.27 -24.93 12.46
N THR A 14 22.77 -25.74 11.52
CA THR A 14 21.53 -25.47 10.78
C THR A 14 20.32 -25.29 11.70
N GLU A 15 20.23 -26.05 12.79
CA GLU A 15 19.08 -25.97 13.70
C GLU A 15 19.10 -24.65 14.47
N ALA A 16 20.27 -24.28 15.00
CA ALA A 16 20.43 -23.01 15.71
C ALA A 16 20.29 -21.80 14.77
N LEU A 17 20.75 -21.90 13.51
CA LEU A 17 20.54 -20.87 12.49
C LEU A 17 19.05 -20.68 12.15
N LEU A 18 18.32 -21.78 11.95
CA LEU A 18 16.88 -21.73 11.71
C LEU A 18 16.14 -21.10 12.89
N ALA A 19 16.47 -21.50 14.12
CA ALA A 19 15.90 -20.91 15.33
C ALA A 19 16.16 -19.39 15.42
N ALA A 20 17.39 -18.95 15.10
CA ALA A 20 17.77 -17.54 15.14
C ALA A 20 17.08 -16.69 14.04
N VAL A 21 16.85 -17.26 12.85
CA VAL A 21 16.09 -16.60 11.78
C VAL A 21 14.60 -16.55 12.12
N SER A 22 13.99 -17.68 12.50
CA SER A 22 12.57 -17.75 12.85
C SER A 22 12.22 -16.89 14.07
N GLY A 23 13.16 -16.73 15.02
CA GLY A 23 12.98 -15.86 16.19
C GLY A 23 12.91 -14.36 15.88
N GLN A 24 13.25 -13.92 14.66
CA GLN A 24 13.13 -12.51 14.25
C GLN A 24 11.71 -12.14 13.79
N PHE A 25 10.82 -13.11 13.59
CA PHE A 25 9.43 -12.89 13.19
C PHE A 25 8.53 -12.66 14.41
N ASN A 26 7.41 -11.97 14.21
CA ASN A 26 6.39 -11.76 15.26
C ASN A 26 5.83 -13.08 15.80
N GLU A 27 5.66 -14.07 14.92
CA GLU A 27 5.09 -15.38 15.25
C GLU A 27 6.02 -16.51 14.76
N PRO A 28 7.09 -16.85 15.50
CA PRO A 28 8.11 -17.80 15.05
C PRO A 28 7.54 -19.18 14.66
N LYS A 29 6.55 -19.68 15.40
CA LYS A 29 5.91 -20.97 15.13
C LYS A 29 5.07 -20.96 13.85
N ALA A 30 4.39 -19.86 13.55
CA ALA A 30 3.55 -19.74 12.37
C ALA A 30 4.40 -19.78 11.08
N ILE A 31 5.59 -19.15 11.11
CA ILE A 31 6.52 -19.16 9.98
C ILE A 31 7.09 -20.55 9.75
N LEU A 32 7.45 -21.28 10.82
CA LEU A 32 7.91 -22.66 10.68
C LEU A 32 6.83 -23.57 10.08
N ALA A 33 5.58 -23.41 10.48
CA ALA A 33 4.45 -24.16 9.90
C ALA A 33 4.27 -23.83 8.40
N LYS A 34 4.34 -22.55 8.01
CA LYS A 34 4.29 -22.14 6.60
C LYS A 34 5.45 -22.71 5.78
N VAL A 35 6.66 -22.71 6.34
CA VAL A 35 7.83 -23.30 5.66
C VAL A 35 7.60 -24.79 5.38
N GLN A 36 7.01 -25.52 6.34
CA GLN A 36 6.67 -26.93 6.14
C GLN A 36 5.64 -27.12 5.02
N GLU A 37 4.59 -26.30 4.99
CA GLU A 37 3.57 -26.32 3.93
C GLU A 37 4.19 -26.14 2.54
N TRP A 38 5.17 -25.24 2.38
CA TRP A 38 5.88 -25.06 1.10
C TRP A 38 6.73 -26.26 0.68
N TYR A 39 7.18 -27.08 1.62
CA TYR A 39 7.85 -28.34 1.31
C TYR A 39 6.86 -29.43 0.86
N ASP A 40 5.65 -29.41 1.42
CA ASP A 40 4.60 -30.38 1.08
C ASP A 40 4.00 -30.12 -0.32
N GLU A 41 4.08 -28.88 -0.81
CA GLU A 41 3.68 -28.47 -2.17
C GLU A 41 4.88 -28.02 -3.03
N PRO A 42 5.75 -28.94 -3.46
CA PRO A 42 7.03 -28.60 -4.08
C PRO A 42 6.89 -27.87 -5.42
N GLU A 43 5.76 -27.98 -6.12
CA GLU A 43 5.49 -27.31 -7.40
C GLU A 43 5.04 -25.85 -7.25
N GLN A 44 4.55 -25.47 -6.07
CA GLN A 44 3.91 -24.18 -5.86
C GLN A 44 4.96 -23.07 -5.80
N GLU A 45 4.71 -21.96 -6.47
CA GLU A 45 5.43 -20.70 -6.24
C GLU A 45 4.73 -19.90 -5.15
N THR A 46 5.50 -19.38 -4.20
CA THR A 46 4.95 -18.64 -3.07
C THR A 46 5.60 -17.28 -2.96
N PHE A 47 4.76 -16.23 -2.90
CA PHE A 47 5.18 -14.89 -2.56
C PHE A 47 4.49 -14.44 -1.27
N GLU A 48 5.26 -13.96 -0.32
CA GLU A 48 4.78 -13.55 1.00
C GLU A 48 5.47 -12.26 1.46
N VAL A 49 4.78 -11.51 2.32
CA VAL A 49 5.33 -10.30 2.93
C VAL A 49 5.25 -10.46 4.44
N PHE A 50 6.41 -10.42 5.09
CA PHE A 50 6.53 -10.58 6.53
C PHE A 50 6.97 -9.30 7.19
N GLN A 51 6.33 -8.94 8.29
CA GLN A 51 6.85 -7.94 9.21
C GLN A 51 7.58 -8.66 10.36
N LEU A 52 8.82 -8.26 10.57
CA LEU A 52 9.65 -8.75 11.67
C LEU A 52 9.29 -8.01 12.97
N ALA A 53 9.66 -8.59 14.11
CA ALA A 53 9.41 -8.01 15.43
C ALA A 53 10.10 -6.66 15.66
N ASP A 54 11.16 -6.37 14.90
CA ASP A 54 11.86 -5.08 14.93
C ASP A 54 11.30 -4.05 13.93
N GLY A 55 10.16 -4.35 13.29
CA GLY A 55 9.46 -3.45 12.39
C GLY A 55 10.01 -3.39 10.96
N ARG A 56 11.01 -4.22 10.62
CA ARG A 56 11.43 -4.42 9.23
C ARG A 56 10.39 -5.22 8.45
N VAL A 57 10.32 -4.98 7.14
CA VAL A 57 9.37 -5.63 6.23
C VAL A 57 10.12 -6.34 5.13
N PHE A 58 9.94 -7.65 5.05
CA PHE A 58 10.64 -8.53 4.12
C PHE A 58 9.66 -9.12 3.12
N GLU A 59 10.04 -9.07 1.85
CA GLU A 59 9.40 -9.83 0.79
C GLU A 59 10.13 -11.16 0.63
N PHE A 60 9.34 -12.23 0.54
CA PHE A 60 9.82 -13.59 0.42
C PHE A 60 9.25 -14.21 -0.84
N LEU A 61 10.12 -14.77 -1.68
CA LEU A 61 9.76 -15.50 -2.88
C LEU A 61 10.37 -16.90 -2.83
N SER A 62 9.55 -17.92 -2.99
CA SER A 62 9.95 -19.32 -3.05
C SER A 62 9.51 -19.90 -4.38
N THR A 63 10.48 -20.35 -5.16
CA THR A 63 10.23 -20.91 -6.51
C THR A 63 10.84 -22.31 -6.62
N PRO A 64 10.16 -23.27 -7.26
CA PRO A 64 10.74 -24.59 -7.50
C PRO A 64 11.93 -24.49 -8.44
N GLN A 65 13.03 -25.14 -8.06
CA GLN A 65 14.16 -25.34 -8.95
C GLN A 65 13.92 -26.60 -9.79
N ARG A 66 13.81 -26.41 -11.11
CA ARG A 66 13.63 -27.50 -12.07
C ARG A 66 14.92 -27.83 -12.79
N LEU A 67 15.21 -29.11 -12.91
CA LEU A 67 16.21 -29.68 -13.81
C LEU A 67 15.48 -30.68 -14.70
N ASP A 68 15.38 -30.35 -15.99
CA ASP A 68 14.45 -31.00 -16.93
C ASP A 68 13.01 -31.01 -16.36
N ASP A 69 12.32 -32.16 -16.42
CA ASP A 69 10.95 -32.33 -15.91
C ASP A 69 10.91 -32.69 -14.40
N ARG A 70 12.00 -32.48 -13.65
CA ARG A 70 12.09 -32.84 -12.23
C ARG A 70 12.36 -31.64 -11.36
N ILE A 71 11.62 -31.53 -10.26
CA ILE A 71 11.92 -30.58 -9.19
C ILE A 71 13.06 -31.14 -8.35
N VAL A 72 14.19 -30.44 -8.35
CA VAL A 72 15.42 -30.83 -7.64
C VAL A 72 15.64 -30.03 -6.36
N GLY A 73 14.82 -29.01 -6.11
CA GLY A 73 14.91 -28.16 -4.94
C GLY A 73 14.01 -26.95 -5.04
N ARG A 74 14.29 -25.94 -4.20
CA ARG A 74 13.59 -24.65 -4.21
C ARG A 74 14.60 -23.53 -4.03
N VAL A 75 14.40 -22.44 -4.77
CA VAL A 75 15.15 -21.20 -4.62
C VAL A 75 14.35 -20.25 -3.75
N LEU A 76 14.99 -19.76 -2.70
CA LEU A 76 14.42 -18.84 -1.72
C LEU A 76 15.09 -17.48 -1.89
N SER A 77 14.29 -16.46 -2.18
CA SER A 77 14.75 -15.08 -2.30
C SER A 77 14.10 -14.22 -1.24
N PHE A 78 14.89 -13.39 -0.59
CA PHE A 78 14.43 -12.47 0.45
C PHE A 78 14.88 -11.06 0.11
N HIS A 79 13.96 -10.10 0.21
CA HIS A 79 14.24 -8.69 -0.04
C HIS A 79 13.77 -7.87 1.15
N ASP A 80 14.68 -7.10 1.75
CA ASP A 80 14.30 -6.07 2.71
C ASP A 80 13.68 -4.90 1.94
N VAL A 81 12.37 -4.70 2.12
CA VAL A 81 11.61 -3.65 1.45
C VAL A 81 11.14 -2.57 2.42
N THR A 82 11.76 -2.53 3.61
CA THR A 82 11.38 -1.63 4.69
C THR A 82 11.39 -0.17 4.24
N GLU A 83 12.49 0.28 3.62
CA GLU A 83 12.63 1.68 3.20
C GLU A 83 11.68 2.04 2.06
N ARG A 84 11.57 1.17 1.05
CA ARG A 84 10.65 1.35 -0.07
C ARG A 84 9.21 1.52 0.42
N ARG A 85 8.74 0.62 1.28
CA ARG A 85 7.37 0.68 1.81
C ARG A 85 7.14 1.88 2.72
N ARG A 86 8.15 2.33 3.47
CA ARG A 86 8.05 3.57 4.27
C ARG A 86 7.93 4.80 3.38
N ALA A 87 8.69 4.87 2.28
CA ALA A 87 8.60 5.96 1.33
C ALA A 87 7.22 6.02 0.67
N GLU A 88 6.71 4.88 0.17
CA GLU A 88 5.38 4.80 -0.43
C GLU A 88 4.25 5.15 0.57
N ALA A 89 4.40 4.76 1.84
CA ALA A 89 3.44 5.13 2.89
C ALA A 89 3.48 6.63 3.21
N ALA A 90 4.66 7.25 3.22
CA ALA A 90 4.82 8.68 3.44
C ALA A 90 4.23 9.51 2.28
N GLU A 91 4.42 9.05 1.04
CA GLU A 91 3.84 9.65 -0.16
C GLU A 91 2.30 9.60 -0.10
N ARG A 92 1.71 8.42 0.11
CA ARG A 92 0.25 8.27 0.28
C ARG A 92 -0.30 9.13 1.42
N ALA A 93 0.40 9.20 2.55
CA ALA A 93 -0.01 10.04 3.66
C ALA A 93 0.09 11.54 3.34
N SER A 94 1.01 11.95 2.45
CA SER A 94 1.11 13.33 1.97
C SER A 94 -0.03 13.66 1.00
N GLU A 95 -0.35 12.75 0.08
CA GLU A 95 -1.47 12.88 -0.85
C GLU A 95 -2.81 12.98 -0.11
N GLN A 96 -3.05 12.12 0.88
CA GLN A 96 -4.26 12.18 1.70
C GLN A 96 -4.36 13.49 2.47
N ARG A 97 -3.28 13.94 3.12
CA ARG A 97 -3.24 15.24 3.81
C ARG A 97 -3.53 16.40 2.88
N PHE A 98 -3.06 16.32 1.63
CA PHE A 98 -3.33 17.32 0.61
C PHE A 98 -4.81 17.32 0.19
N CYS A 99 -5.38 16.15 -0.09
CA CYS A 99 -6.79 16.02 -0.46
C CYS A 99 -7.73 16.48 0.68
N GLU A 100 -7.48 16.08 1.92
CA GLU A 100 -8.26 16.53 3.09
C GLU A 100 -8.20 18.05 3.29
N THR A 101 -7.01 18.65 3.08
CA THR A 101 -6.85 20.10 3.16
C THR A 101 -7.63 20.79 2.02
N LEU A 102 -7.56 20.26 0.80
CA LEU A 102 -8.30 20.83 -0.34
C LEU A 102 -9.82 20.68 -0.21
N GLU A 103 -10.33 19.59 0.36
CA GLU A 103 -11.76 19.40 0.57
C GLU A 103 -12.32 20.32 1.67
N SER A 104 -11.50 20.71 2.64
CA SER A 104 -11.89 21.70 3.66
C SER A 104 -11.74 23.15 3.21
N VAL A 105 -10.91 23.42 2.20
CA VAL A 105 -10.79 24.73 1.58
C VAL A 105 -11.82 24.83 0.46
N SER A 106 -12.87 25.63 0.67
CA SER A 106 -13.73 26.12 -0.41
C SER A 106 -12.89 26.97 -1.37
N LEU A 107 -12.12 26.34 -2.24
CA LEU A 107 -11.21 26.99 -3.17
C LEU A 107 -12.00 27.32 -4.43
N ILE A 108 -12.25 28.60 -4.64
CA ILE A 108 -12.73 29.09 -5.93
C ILE A 108 -11.57 28.95 -6.92
N ALA A 109 -11.60 27.91 -7.75
CA ALA A 109 -10.72 27.82 -8.90
C ALA A 109 -11.14 28.88 -9.93
N ILE A 110 -10.33 29.93 -10.07
CA ILE A 110 -10.52 30.97 -11.09
C ILE A 110 -9.56 30.64 -12.24
N GLY A 111 -10.12 30.23 -13.38
CA GLY A 111 -9.34 30.08 -14.62
C GLY A 111 -9.22 31.43 -15.30
N ILE A 112 -8.02 31.81 -15.72
CA ILE A 112 -7.78 32.97 -16.59
C ILE A 112 -7.35 32.42 -17.95
N ASP A 113 -8.02 32.80 -19.03
CA ASP A 113 -7.55 32.46 -20.37
C ASP A 113 -6.42 33.38 -20.84
N ALA A 114 -5.77 33.05 -21.96
CA ALA A 114 -4.65 33.82 -22.51
C ALA A 114 -5.02 35.26 -22.96
N GLN A 115 -6.30 35.65 -22.87
CA GLN A 115 -6.81 36.99 -23.14
C GLN A 115 -7.13 37.77 -21.85
N GLY A 116 -6.83 37.20 -20.68
CA GLY A 116 -7.04 37.84 -19.38
C GLY A 116 -8.47 37.76 -18.87
N VAL A 117 -9.33 36.91 -19.46
CA VAL A 117 -10.73 36.79 -19.04
C VAL A 117 -10.84 35.82 -17.86
N LEU A 118 -11.31 36.33 -16.72
CA LEU A 118 -11.58 35.57 -15.50
C LEU A 118 -12.86 34.74 -15.66
N THR A 119 -12.73 33.42 -15.72
CA THR A 119 -13.87 32.49 -15.67
C THR A 119 -13.87 31.78 -14.32
N SER A 120 -14.68 32.26 -13.37
CA SER A 120 -14.90 31.56 -12.11
C SER A 120 -15.93 30.45 -12.29
N ARG A 121 -15.58 29.20 -11.95
CA ARG A 121 -16.55 28.10 -11.83
C ARG A 121 -16.64 27.68 -10.38
N THR A 122 -17.77 27.94 -9.73
CA THR A 122 -18.06 27.48 -8.37
C THR A 122 -18.89 26.20 -8.45
N THR A 123 -18.38 25.09 -7.92
CA THR A 123 -19.19 23.89 -7.64
C THR A 123 -19.69 23.98 -6.20
N SER A 124 -20.79 24.69 -5.97
CA SER A 124 -21.45 24.68 -4.67
C SER A 124 -22.26 23.39 -4.51
N SER A 125 -21.81 22.45 -3.69
CA SER A 125 -22.67 21.39 -3.16
C SER A 125 -23.52 21.97 -2.03
N SER A 126 -24.66 22.58 -2.37
CA SER A 126 -25.63 23.01 -1.36
C SER A 126 -26.50 21.82 -0.95
N SER A 127 -26.20 21.18 0.17
CA SER A 127 -27.18 20.37 0.91
C SER A 127 -27.75 21.22 2.05
N SER A 128 -28.90 21.85 1.83
CA SER A 128 -29.72 22.40 2.92
C SER A 128 -30.66 21.31 3.45
N PRO A 129 -30.85 21.18 4.78
CA PRO A 129 -31.96 20.41 5.33
C PRO A 129 -33.25 21.23 5.16
N ALA A 130 -34.23 20.64 4.47
CA ALA A 130 -35.52 21.24 4.18
C ALA A 130 -36.36 21.42 5.45
N GLY A 131 -36.67 22.68 5.79
CA GLY A 131 -37.80 23.06 6.63
C GLY A 131 -39.01 23.42 5.78
N SER A 132 -40.03 22.56 5.82
CA SER A 132 -41.46 22.78 5.54
C SER A 132 -41.91 23.74 4.43
N GLY A 133 -42.49 23.16 3.37
CA GLY A 133 -43.79 23.59 2.86
C GLY A 133 -43.83 24.51 1.64
N MET A 134 -43.80 23.95 0.42
CA MET A 134 -44.76 24.28 -0.65
C MET A 134 -44.58 23.39 -1.89
N ARG A 135 -45.70 23.14 -2.56
CA ARG A 135 -45.84 22.33 -3.78
C ARG A 135 -45.18 23.02 -4.98
N SER A 136 -44.48 22.28 -5.83
CA SER A 136 -44.74 22.14 -7.28
C SER A 136 -43.49 21.67 -8.05
N SER A 137 -43.68 20.55 -8.75
CA SER A 137 -43.18 20.17 -10.08
C SER A 137 -41.70 20.36 -10.46
N ALA A 138 -41.12 19.24 -10.89
CA ALA A 138 -39.77 19.05 -11.38
C ALA A 138 -39.39 19.91 -12.61
N ALA A 139 -38.15 20.41 -12.60
CA ALA A 139 -37.20 20.28 -13.70
C ALA A 139 -35.79 20.44 -13.12
N THR A 140 -35.05 19.33 -13.02
CA THR A 140 -33.63 19.31 -12.67
C THR A 140 -32.84 19.90 -13.83
N GLY A 141 -32.62 21.22 -13.80
CA GLY A 141 -31.64 21.90 -14.63
C GLY A 141 -30.40 22.19 -13.80
N SER A 142 -29.26 21.61 -14.17
CA SER A 142 -27.96 22.11 -13.72
C SER A 142 -27.84 23.58 -14.16
N SER A 143 -28.02 24.52 -13.24
CA SER A 143 -27.90 25.94 -13.57
C SER A 143 -26.43 26.35 -13.44
N ALA A 144 -25.70 26.31 -14.55
CA ALA A 144 -24.39 26.93 -14.67
C ALA A 144 -24.58 28.43 -14.95
N SER A 145 -24.70 29.24 -13.89
CA SER A 145 -24.69 30.71 -14.05
C SER A 145 -23.26 31.16 -14.35
N THR A 146 -23.02 31.56 -15.61
CA THR A 146 -21.79 32.22 -16.03
C THR A 146 -21.99 33.73 -15.88
N THR A 147 -21.36 34.33 -14.88
CA THR A 147 -21.32 35.79 -14.73
C THR A 147 -20.02 36.30 -15.33
N ILE A 148 -20.12 37.02 -16.44
CA ILE A 148 -18.99 37.76 -17.04
C ILE A 148 -18.99 39.14 -16.38
N LEU A 149 -18.02 39.41 -15.51
CA LEU A 149 -17.74 40.76 -15.03
C LEU A 149 -16.91 41.49 -16.11
N ARG A 150 -17.38 42.66 -16.53
CA ARG A 150 -16.71 43.53 -17.50
C ARG A 150 -16.06 44.72 -16.81
#